data_AF-A0A812PKV5-F1
#
_entry.id   AF-A0A812PKV5-F1
#
_cell.length_a   1.000
_cell.length_b   1.000
_cell.length_c   1.000
_cell.angle_alpha   90.00
_cell.angle_beta   90.00
_cell.angle_gamma   90.00
#
_symmetry.space_group_name_H-M   'P 1'
#
loop_
_entity.id
_entity.type
_entity.pdbx_description
1 polymer ?
#
loop_
_entity_poly.entity_id
_entity_poly.type
_entity_poly.pdbx_seq_one_letter_code
_entity_poly.pdbx_strand_id
1 'polypeptide(L)'
;MLMSENPDAEKSHAILKQIEYYLSDKNLVHDKFFCNLLAENDGWVAIAPYLLSCNKIKALDTSAQEIEDALQHSSALEVDRVSGRIRRKTPFQLHTGQDKGTGKGKADKGKGKGSGHSESRAAPVYDRTGPCGYFIAGYCHRGNTCSVQHSIPYAEAIRNEWLHPDDSAMKEALRTAASELLGAREVSAAALFPRVFSQKLRCKPAQTETETDLSDLGFQWGPDPGTVETHAQKPGRWARKKGPVSQEAPPAPPLSASGASPSPQGIRYFLVFDLEGKHEIIEFPVLLIDAVAGSEIGRFQRFVRPTKLFEGCPVTDTPAIPFPDVLAEFNTWLSEKIGRRLQDLAGRGMEDVAFVTCGDWDCKHIKTQCGICGVPFPRAFAQWINIKRTYSEAYGGEFRGMKSMLARLRLLDRDGNPRHGFHHLGMHDVENIARCLIHLLDSDVVLEINGWLPG
;
A
#
# COMPACT_ATOMS: atom_id res chain seq x y z
N MET A 1 1.74 62.99 14.63
CA MET A 1 0.87 62.08 15.39
C MET A 1 1.23 60.68 14.93
N LEU A 2 2.11 60.01 15.67
CA LEU A 2 2.63 58.68 15.33
C LEU A 2 1.47 57.68 15.50
N MET A 3 1.09 57.00 14.41
CA MET A 3 0.13 55.91 14.49
C MET A 3 0.80 54.77 15.24
N SER A 4 0.26 54.39 16.40
CA SER A 4 0.69 53.22 17.15
C SER A 4 0.40 51.97 16.31
N GLU A 5 1.45 51.30 15.84
CA GLU A 5 1.37 49.99 15.20
C GLU A 5 0.79 48.99 16.22
N ASN A 6 -0.28 48.29 15.83
CA ASN A 6 -0.92 47.27 16.66
C ASN A 6 -0.08 45.97 16.59
N PRO A 7 0.58 45.55 17.68
CA PRO A 7 1.51 44.40 17.66
C PRO A 7 0.84 43.09 17.19
N ASP A 8 -0.44 42.91 17.50
CA ASP A 8 -1.20 41.71 17.10
C ASP A 8 -1.49 41.69 15.60
N ALA A 9 -1.68 42.86 14.99
CA ALA A 9 -1.87 42.98 13.55
C ALA A 9 -0.56 42.71 12.80
N GLU A 10 0.58 43.14 13.35
CA GLU A 10 1.90 42.83 12.79
C GLU A 10 2.22 41.33 12.87
N LYS A 11 1.93 40.69 14.01
CA LYS A 11 2.10 39.24 14.19
C LYS A 11 1.24 38.45 13.19
N SER A 12 -0.04 38.81 13.08
CA SER A 12 -0.97 38.16 12.13
C SER A 12 -0.51 38.32 10.67
N HIS A 13 -0.06 39.53 10.30
CA HIS A 13 0.50 39.78 8.97
C HIS A 13 1.78 38.97 8.70
N ALA A 14 2.66 38.83 9.70
CA ALA A 14 3.87 38.02 9.60
C ALA A 14 3.56 36.52 9.40
N ILE A 15 2.56 35.99 10.12
CA ILE A 15 2.09 34.60 9.99
C ILE A 15 1.56 34.36 8.58
N LEU A 16 0.62 35.21 8.11
CA LEU A 16 0.02 35.12 6.79
C LEU A 16 1.10 35.08 5.69
N LYS A 17 2.00 36.06 5.70
CA LYS A 17 3.08 36.18 4.71
C LYS A 17 4.01 34.97 4.72
N GLN A 18 4.31 34.41 5.90
CA GLN A 18 5.22 33.28 6.01
C GLN A 18 4.58 31.97 5.49
N ILE A 19 3.29 31.75 5.75
CA ILE A 19 2.58 30.56 5.28
C ILE A 19 2.28 30.64 3.78
N GLU A 20 1.85 31.80 3.28
CA GLU A 20 1.70 32.03 1.84
C GLU A 20 3.02 31.83 1.11
N TYR A 21 4.15 32.26 1.71
CA TYR A 21 5.46 31.99 1.14
C TYR A 21 5.75 30.48 1.06
N TYR A 22 5.50 29.70 2.12
CA TYR A 22 5.75 28.25 2.09
C TYR A 22 4.99 27.55 0.96
N LEU A 23 3.77 27.99 0.69
CA LEU A 23 2.88 27.43 -0.33
C LEU A 23 2.89 28.22 -1.66
N SER A 24 3.80 29.18 -1.83
CA SER A 24 3.93 29.96 -3.07
C SER A 24 4.63 29.16 -4.16
N ASP A 25 4.36 29.48 -5.44
CA ASP A 25 5.04 28.85 -6.57
C ASP A 25 6.57 28.96 -6.46
N LYS A 26 7.06 30.14 -6.06
CA LYS A 26 8.49 30.40 -5.89
C LYS A 26 9.14 29.46 -4.87
N ASN A 27 8.46 29.14 -3.77
CA ASN A 27 8.99 28.22 -2.77
C ASN A 27 8.80 26.78 -3.21
N LEU A 28 7.62 26.40 -3.72
CA LEU A 28 7.28 25.01 -4.04
C LEU A 28 8.07 24.42 -5.21
N VAL A 29 8.62 25.26 -6.11
CA VAL A 29 9.59 24.80 -7.12
C VAL A 29 10.87 24.23 -6.49
N HIS A 30 11.24 24.69 -5.29
CA HIS A 30 12.49 24.32 -4.63
C HIS A 30 12.28 23.52 -3.33
N ASP A 31 11.14 23.73 -2.66
CA ASP A 31 10.80 23.15 -1.36
C ASP A 31 10.07 21.82 -1.54
N LYS A 32 10.88 20.77 -1.63
CA LYS A 32 10.41 19.38 -1.79
C LYS A 32 9.51 18.94 -0.62
N PHE A 33 9.69 19.48 0.58
CA PHE A 33 8.91 19.08 1.74
C PHE A 33 7.44 19.49 1.56
N PHE A 34 7.18 20.79 1.32
CA PHE A 34 5.81 21.25 1.11
C PHE A 34 5.23 20.74 -0.21
N CYS A 35 6.04 20.61 -1.27
CA CYS A 35 5.59 20.03 -2.53
C CYS A 35 5.11 18.57 -2.36
N ASN A 36 5.89 17.73 -1.66
CA ASN A 36 5.50 16.34 -1.39
C ASN A 36 4.30 16.27 -0.45
N LEU A 37 4.28 17.10 0.60
CA LEU A 37 3.18 17.13 1.55
C LEU A 37 1.84 17.49 0.89
N LEU A 38 1.85 18.43 -0.05
CA LEU A 38 0.69 18.75 -0.88
C LEU A 38 0.32 17.56 -1.79
N ALA A 39 1.29 16.90 -2.42
CA ALA A 39 1.03 15.76 -3.30
C ALA A 39 0.43 14.54 -2.57
N GLU A 40 0.90 14.24 -1.36
CA GLU A 40 0.50 13.08 -0.55
C GLU A 40 -0.84 13.25 0.19
N ASN A 41 -1.35 14.48 0.26
CA ASN A 41 -2.52 14.84 1.06
C ASN A 41 -3.57 15.64 0.27
N ASP A 42 -3.65 15.43 -1.05
CA ASP A 42 -4.66 16.07 -1.92
C ASP A 42 -4.68 17.61 -1.82
N GLY A 43 -3.48 18.19 -1.74
CA GLY A 43 -3.25 19.61 -1.58
C GLY A 43 -3.44 20.13 -0.15
N TRP A 44 -3.83 19.30 0.81
CA TRP A 44 -4.04 19.71 2.19
C TRP A 44 -2.78 19.56 3.05
N VAL A 45 -2.47 20.58 3.84
CA VAL A 45 -1.39 20.60 4.82
C VAL A 45 -1.99 20.80 6.20
N ALA A 46 -1.78 19.85 7.11
CA ALA A 46 -2.23 20.02 8.50
C ALA A 46 -1.43 21.10 9.22
N ILE A 47 -2.12 21.99 9.94
CA ILE A 47 -1.52 23.08 10.70
C ILE A 47 -0.62 22.50 11.80
N ALA A 48 -1.13 21.48 12.50
CA ALA A 48 -0.34 20.60 13.37
C ALA A 48 -0.26 19.19 12.73
N PRO A 49 0.92 18.56 12.64
CA PRO A 49 2.22 19.03 13.15
C PRO A 49 3.02 19.91 12.17
N TYR A 50 2.65 19.97 10.88
CA TYR A 50 3.59 20.40 9.84
C TYR A 50 3.94 21.90 9.89
N LEU A 51 2.95 22.80 9.96
CA LEU A 51 3.23 24.24 10.00
C LEU A 51 3.84 24.67 11.34
N LEU A 52 3.31 24.18 12.46
CA LEU A 52 3.85 24.47 13.79
C LEU A 52 5.26 23.89 14.01
N SER A 53 5.68 22.88 13.24
CA SER A 53 7.04 22.35 13.31
C SER A 53 8.09 23.24 12.65
N CYS A 54 7.69 24.18 11.78
CA CYS A 54 8.59 24.99 10.97
C CYS A 54 9.29 26.09 11.79
N ASN A 55 10.62 26.21 11.65
CA ASN A 55 11.44 27.12 12.49
C ASN A 55 10.98 28.58 12.45
N LYS A 56 10.55 29.10 11.29
CA LYS A 56 10.07 30.50 11.20
C LYS A 56 8.69 30.70 11.84
N ILE A 57 7.86 29.66 11.91
CA ILE A 57 6.56 29.72 12.59
C ILE A 57 6.77 29.58 14.10
N LYS A 58 7.67 28.69 14.53
CA LYS A 58 8.09 28.58 15.95
C LYS A 58 8.67 29.89 16.49
N ALA A 59 9.44 30.62 15.69
CA ALA A 59 10.01 31.91 16.09
C ALA A 59 8.95 33.01 16.30
N LEU A 60 7.74 32.84 15.75
CA LEU A 60 6.62 33.76 15.94
C LEU A 60 5.75 33.40 17.16
N ASP A 61 6.09 32.33 17.90
CA ASP A 61 5.37 31.85 19.08
C ASP A 61 3.85 31.85 18.89
N THR A 62 3.40 31.02 17.95
CA THR A 62 2.00 31.01 17.50
C THR A 62 1.33 29.66 17.66
N SER A 63 0.01 29.70 17.89
CA SER A 63 -0.87 28.54 18.01
C SER A 63 -1.55 28.18 16.68
N ALA A 64 -2.18 27.00 16.62
CA ALA A 64 -2.97 26.61 15.46
C ALA A 64 -4.14 27.58 15.20
N GLN A 65 -4.78 28.09 16.26
CA GLN A 65 -5.92 29.00 16.14
C GLN A 65 -5.51 30.35 15.52
N GLU A 66 -4.39 30.92 15.97
CA GLU A 66 -3.85 32.16 15.41
C GLU A 66 -3.47 32.01 13.93
N ILE A 67 -2.98 30.84 13.52
CA ILE A 67 -2.73 30.52 12.10
C ILE A 67 -4.04 30.51 11.30
N GLU A 68 -5.09 29.86 11.80
CA GLU A 68 -6.40 29.81 11.14
C GLU A 68 -7.03 31.20 11.00
N ASP A 69 -6.88 32.03 12.03
CA ASP A 69 -7.43 33.39 12.04
C ASP A 69 -6.65 34.32 11.09
N ALA A 70 -5.32 34.23 11.08
CA ALA A 70 -4.48 34.98 10.14
C ALA A 70 -4.76 34.63 8.67
N LEU A 71 -5.13 33.37 8.39
CA LEU A 71 -5.39 32.86 7.04
C LEU A 71 -6.84 33.02 6.57
N GLN A 72 -7.77 33.42 7.44
CA GLN A 72 -9.22 33.50 7.14
C GLN A 72 -9.53 34.34 5.88
N HIS A 73 -8.71 35.35 5.60
CA HIS A 73 -8.87 36.26 4.47
C HIS A 73 -7.76 36.15 3.42
N SER A 74 -6.93 35.09 3.45
CA SER A 74 -5.90 34.88 2.43
C SER A 74 -6.51 34.80 1.04
N SER A 75 -5.93 35.52 0.07
CA SER A 75 -6.34 35.41 -1.34
C SER A 75 -5.78 34.15 -2.01
N ALA A 76 -4.73 33.54 -1.45
CA ALA A 76 -4.03 32.40 -2.03
C ALA A 76 -4.41 31.05 -1.41
N LEU A 77 -4.83 31.03 -0.13
CA LEU A 77 -5.05 29.82 0.65
C LEU A 77 -6.49 29.72 1.16
N GLU A 78 -6.96 28.49 1.33
CA GLU A 78 -8.21 28.14 2.02
C GLU A 78 -7.90 27.33 3.29
N VAL A 79 -8.76 27.48 4.30
CA VAL A 79 -8.60 26.89 5.65
C VAL A 79 -9.81 26.03 5.98
N ASP A 80 -9.56 24.78 6.34
CA ASP A 80 -10.53 23.87 6.96
C ASP A 80 -10.29 23.89 8.48
N ARG A 81 -11.11 24.68 9.20
CA ARG A 81 -11.08 24.80 10.66
C ARG A 81 -11.57 23.56 11.40
N VAL A 82 -12.36 22.69 10.74
CA VAL A 82 -12.89 21.48 11.37
C VAL A 82 -11.78 20.43 11.45
N SER A 83 -10.99 20.30 10.39
CA SER A 83 -9.88 19.36 10.34
C SER A 83 -8.52 19.96 10.75
N GLY A 84 -8.41 21.28 10.91
CA GLY A 84 -7.17 22.00 11.20
C GLY A 84 -6.14 21.92 10.06
N ARG A 85 -6.58 22.14 8.82
CA ARG A 85 -5.75 21.99 7.60
C ARG A 85 -5.90 23.18 6.66
N ILE A 86 -4.90 23.40 5.81
CA ILE A 86 -4.88 24.48 4.80
C ILE A 86 -4.55 23.94 3.41
N ARG A 87 -5.01 24.61 2.36
CA ARG A 87 -4.73 24.25 0.96
C ARG A 87 -4.62 25.50 0.09
N ARG A 88 -3.94 25.39 -1.05
CA ARG A 88 -3.92 26.44 -2.08
C ARG A 88 -5.25 26.51 -2.83
N LYS A 89 -5.78 27.72 -3.02
CA LYS A 89 -6.95 27.97 -3.88
C LYS A 89 -6.65 27.72 -5.36
N THR A 90 -5.45 28.08 -5.80
CA THR A 90 -4.95 27.77 -7.16
C THR A 90 -3.93 26.64 -7.06
N PRO A 91 -4.23 25.45 -7.64
CA PRO A 91 -3.33 24.30 -7.60
C PRO A 91 -1.94 24.63 -8.17
N PHE A 92 -0.91 24.08 -7.54
CA PHE A 92 0.46 24.23 -8.03
C PHE A 92 0.67 23.39 -9.29
N GLN A 93 1.16 24.01 -10.37
CA GLN A 93 1.52 23.31 -11.61
C GLN A 93 3.04 23.34 -11.78
N LEU A 94 3.67 22.16 -11.76
CA LEU A 94 5.10 22.05 -12.07
C LEU A 94 5.27 22.16 -13.60
N HIS A 95 5.73 23.29 -14.12
CA HIS A 95 6.09 23.40 -15.52
C HIS A 95 7.37 22.59 -15.78
N THR A 96 7.20 21.35 -16.26
CA THR A 96 8.31 20.58 -16.87
C THR A 96 8.48 21.06 -18.30
N GLY A 97 9.27 22.12 -18.49
CA GLY A 97 9.56 22.70 -19.80
C GLY A 97 11.05 22.93 -19.99
N GLN A 98 11.62 22.29 -21.01
CA GLN A 98 12.94 22.56 -21.56
C GLN A 98 13.07 24.05 -21.90
N ASP A 99 14.13 24.70 -21.47
CA ASP A 99 14.57 25.95 -22.10
C ASP A 99 16.09 25.98 -22.23
N LYS A 100 16.56 26.03 -23.48
CA LYS A 100 17.95 26.30 -23.86
C LYS A 100 18.09 27.82 -23.94
N GLY A 101 18.92 28.44 -23.10
CA GLY A 101 19.15 29.87 -23.21
C GLY A 101 20.13 30.47 -22.20
N THR A 102 21.41 30.32 -22.48
CA THR A 102 22.54 31.25 -22.24
C THR A 102 22.41 32.34 -21.14
N GLY A 103 23.30 32.29 -20.13
CA GLY A 103 23.60 33.42 -19.26
C GLY A 103 24.83 33.19 -18.38
N LYS A 104 25.85 34.05 -18.53
CA LYS A 104 27.19 34.01 -17.90
C LYS A 104 27.20 34.43 -16.42
N GLY A 105 28.15 33.84 -15.66
CA GLY A 105 28.80 34.39 -14.45
C GLY A 105 28.07 34.08 -13.14
N LYS A 106 28.71 33.77 -12.01
CA LYS A 106 30.10 33.90 -11.54
C LYS A 106 30.36 32.80 -10.51
N ALA A 107 31.61 32.35 -10.45
CA ALA A 107 32.13 31.51 -9.37
C ALA A 107 32.09 32.27 -8.03
N ASP A 108 31.66 31.60 -6.96
CA ASP A 108 32.13 31.90 -5.63
C ASP A 108 32.39 30.61 -4.84
N LYS A 109 33.54 30.58 -4.19
CA LYS A 109 34.08 29.48 -3.39
C LYS A 109 33.58 29.64 -1.96
N GLY A 110 33.05 28.59 -1.33
CA GLY A 110 32.80 28.70 0.12
C GLY A 110 32.17 27.52 0.82
N LYS A 111 33.04 26.63 1.32
CA LYS A 111 32.96 25.90 2.60
C LYS A 111 31.72 25.04 2.87
N GLY A 112 31.96 23.73 2.87
CA GLY A 112 31.04 22.72 3.33
C GLY A 112 30.68 22.81 4.82
N LYS A 113 29.49 22.31 5.12
CA LYS A 113 29.12 21.66 6.38
C LYS A 113 28.20 20.50 6.01
N GLY A 114 28.59 19.30 6.44
CA GLY A 114 27.79 18.09 6.26
C GLY A 114 26.46 18.21 6.99
N SER A 115 25.41 17.79 6.30
CA SER A 115 24.12 17.44 6.88
C SER A 115 23.65 16.20 6.15
N GLY A 116 23.45 15.12 6.89
CA GLY A 116 23.11 13.80 6.36
C GLY A 116 21.95 13.85 5.39
N HIS A 117 22.10 13.14 4.27
CA HIS A 117 21.02 12.88 3.34
C HIS A 117 19.93 12.09 4.07
N SER A 118 18.85 12.77 4.47
CA SER A 118 17.54 12.13 4.42
C SER A 118 17.15 12.09 2.95
N GLU A 119 17.29 10.94 2.32
CA GLU A 119 16.72 10.71 1.00
C GLU A 119 15.22 11.01 1.07
N SER A 120 14.82 12.10 0.41
CA SER A 120 13.41 12.41 0.20
C SER A 120 12.81 11.27 -0.61
N ARG A 121 11.95 10.46 0.02
CA ARG A 121 11.16 9.45 -0.70
C ARG A 121 10.40 10.16 -1.82
N ALA A 122 10.65 9.76 -3.06
CA ALA A 122 9.91 10.23 -4.22
C ALA A 122 8.42 9.87 -4.04
N ALA A 123 7.53 10.74 -4.52
CA ALA A 123 6.10 10.45 -4.55
C ALA A 123 5.85 9.12 -5.28
N PRO A 124 4.83 8.34 -4.88
CA PRO A 124 4.50 7.10 -5.57
C PRO A 124 4.19 7.39 -7.03
N VAL A 125 4.97 6.76 -7.92
CA VAL A 125 4.76 6.82 -9.36
C VAL A 125 3.62 5.87 -9.68
N TYR A 126 2.45 6.43 -9.96
CA TYR A 126 1.31 5.66 -10.46
C TYR A 126 1.49 5.37 -11.95
N ASP A 127 1.16 4.14 -12.35
CA ASP A 127 1.13 3.81 -13.77
C ASP A 127 -0.09 4.47 -14.42
N ARG A 128 0.16 5.33 -15.42
CA ARG A 128 -0.88 6.12 -16.09
C ARG A 128 -1.87 5.26 -16.85
N THR A 129 -1.52 4.01 -17.16
CA THR A 129 -2.43 3.08 -17.83
C THR A 129 -3.40 2.41 -16.87
N GLY A 130 -3.19 2.49 -15.56
CA GLY A 130 -4.08 1.88 -14.57
C GLY A 130 -5.42 2.62 -14.42
N PRO A 131 -6.46 1.93 -13.92
CA PRO A 131 -7.73 2.57 -13.59
C PRO A 131 -7.57 3.46 -12.34
N CYS A 132 -8.31 4.57 -12.30
CA CYS A 132 -8.38 5.41 -11.12
C CYS A 132 -9.28 4.77 -10.06
N GLY A 133 -8.70 4.27 -8.96
CA GLY A 133 -9.46 3.68 -7.86
C GLY A 133 -10.54 4.61 -7.30
N TYR A 134 -10.26 5.91 -7.14
CA TYR A 134 -11.25 6.89 -6.66
C TYR A 134 -12.42 7.08 -7.62
N PHE A 135 -12.16 7.20 -8.92
CA PHE A 135 -13.21 7.29 -9.93
C PHE A 135 -14.11 6.05 -9.91
N ILE A 136 -13.51 4.86 -9.88
CA ILE A 136 -14.26 3.59 -9.85
C ILE A 136 -15.01 3.39 -8.53
N ALA A 137 -14.48 3.93 -7.42
CA ALA A 137 -15.17 3.95 -6.13
C ALA A 137 -16.40 4.88 -6.14
N GLY A 138 -16.46 5.81 -7.09
CA GLY A 138 -17.62 6.67 -7.33
C GLY A 138 -17.27 8.11 -7.69
N TYR A 139 -16.11 8.64 -7.32
CA TYR A 139 -15.77 10.03 -7.62
C TYR A 139 -14.28 10.33 -7.55
N CYS A 140 -13.78 11.13 -8.50
CA CYS A 140 -12.40 11.59 -8.54
C CYS A 140 -12.33 13.12 -8.60
N HIS A 141 -11.78 13.75 -7.56
CA HIS A 141 -11.61 15.21 -7.48
C HIS A 141 -10.75 15.79 -8.62
N ARG A 142 -9.88 14.98 -9.22
CA ARG A 142 -9.04 15.42 -10.35
C ARG A 142 -9.84 15.54 -11.66
N GLY A 143 -10.99 14.89 -11.77
CA GLY A 143 -11.79 14.89 -13.00
C GLY A 143 -10.95 14.63 -14.25
N ASN A 144 -11.04 15.50 -15.24
CA ASN A 144 -10.29 15.40 -16.51
C ASN A 144 -8.78 15.64 -16.38
N THR A 145 -8.30 16.09 -15.22
CA THR A 145 -6.85 16.27 -14.94
C THR A 145 -6.24 15.06 -14.24
N CYS A 146 -7.02 13.99 -14.03
CA CYS A 146 -6.50 12.76 -13.48
C CYS A 146 -5.44 12.15 -14.40
N SER A 147 -4.33 11.70 -13.82
CA SER A 147 -3.20 11.13 -14.56
C SER A 147 -3.37 9.65 -14.90
N VAL A 148 -4.48 9.05 -14.48
CA VAL A 148 -4.82 7.64 -14.63
C VAL A 148 -6.23 7.51 -15.22
N GLN A 149 -6.62 6.31 -15.62
CA GLN A 149 -7.76 6.10 -16.49
C GLN A 149 -9.13 6.16 -15.79
N HIS A 150 -10.07 6.91 -16.37
CA HIS A 150 -11.47 6.99 -15.94
C HIS A 150 -12.37 6.22 -16.92
N SER A 151 -12.30 4.87 -16.89
CA SER A 151 -13.12 4.01 -17.76
C SER A 151 -13.67 2.83 -16.96
N ILE A 152 -14.99 2.79 -16.80
CA ILE A 152 -15.69 1.69 -16.14
C ILE A 152 -15.51 0.38 -16.91
N PRO A 153 -15.76 0.31 -18.25
CA PRO A 153 -15.58 -0.94 -18.99
C PRO A 153 -14.16 -1.49 -18.87
N TYR A 154 -13.15 -0.62 -18.85
CA TYR A 154 -11.77 -1.04 -18.70
C TYR A 154 -11.46 -1.57 -17.30
N ALA A 155 -11.92 -0.88 -16.25
CA ALA A 155 -11.75 -1.34 -14.87
C ALA A 155 -12.48 -2.68 -14.61
N GLU A 156 -13.66 -2.87 -15.19
CA GLU A 156 -14.39 -4.14 -15.12
C GLU A 156 -13.67 -5.26 -15.89
N ALA A 157 -13.12 -4.97 -17.07
CA ALA A 157 -12.35 -5.95 -17.83
C ALA A 157 -11.08 -6.38 -17.08
N ILE A 158 -10.38 -5.43 -16.44
CA ILE A 158 -9.24 -5.72 -15.55
C ILE A 158 -9.70 -6.63 -14.41
N ARG A 159 -10.77 -6.25 -13.70
CA ARG A 159 -11.30 -7.03 -12.58
C ARG A 159 -11.71 -8.44 -13.00
N ASN A 160 -12.36 -8.60 -14.15
CA ASN A 160 -12.80 -9.91 -14.62
C ASN A 160 -11.62 -10.81 -14.99
N GLU A 161 -10.58 -10.24 -15.61
CA GLU A 161 -9.33 -10.97 -15.85
C GLU A 161 -8.64 -11.37 -14.55
N TRP A 162 -8.59 -10.47 -13.56
CA TRP A 162 -8.06 -10.79 -12.24
C TRP A 162 -8.76 -11.97 -11.58
N LEU A 163 -10.08 -12.05 -11.68
CA LEU A 163 -10.83 -13.16 -11.07
C LEU A 163 -10.74 -14.46 -11.87
N HIS A 164 -10.37 -14.36 -13.15
CA HIS A 164 -10.31 -15.47 -14.09
C HIS A 164 -9.04 -15.42 -14.96
N PRO A 165 -7.83 -15.48 -14.34
CA PRO A 165 -6.55 -15.26 -15.04
C PRO A 165 -6.18 -16.38 -16.01
N ASP A 166 -6.93 -17.48 -16.05
CA ASP A 166 -6.75 -18.57 -17.00
C ASP A 166 -7.78 -18.50 -18.16
N ASP A 167 -8.78 -17.62 -18.07
CA ASP A 167 -9.86 -17.53 -19.07
C ASP A 167 -9.45 -16.65 -20.25
N SER A 168 -9.30 -17.30 -21.42
CA SER A 168 -8.95 -16.63 -22.67
C SER A 168 -9.95 -15.55 -23.10
N ALA A 169 -11.24 -15.72 -22.79
CA ALA A 169 -12.27 -14.73 -23.12
C ALA A 169 -12.12 -13.48 -22.24
N MET A 170 -11.85 -13.64 -20.95
CA MET A 170 -11.59 -12.50 -20.06
C MET A 170 -10.31 -11.76 -20.44
N LYS A 171 -9.26 -12.50 -20.83
CA LYS A 171 -8.03 -11.91 -21.36
C LYS A 171 -8.30 -11.08 -22.61
N GLU A 172 -9.08 -11.61 -23.55
CA GLU A 172 -9.37 -10.92 -24.80
C GLU A 172 -10.29 -9.71 -24.61
N ALA A 173 -11.25 -9.79 -23.69
CA ALA A 173 -12.06 -8.65 -23.27
C ALA A 173 -11.18 -7.52 -22.71
N LEU A 174 -10.20 -7.86 -21.85
CA LEU A 174 -9.22 -6.89 -21.36
C LEU A 174 -8.35 -6.31 -22.47
N ARG A 175 -7.86 -7.13 -23.42
CA ARG A 175 -7.09 -6.61 -24.57
C ARG A 175 -7.89 -5.62 -25.39
N THR A 176 -9.16 -5.92 -25.64
CA THR A 176 -10.06 -5.09 -26.41
C THR A 176 -10.28 -3.75 -25.69
N ALA A 177 -10.70 -3.79 -24.43
CA ALA A 177 -10.94 -2.59 -23.63
C ALA A 177 -9.67 -1.72 -23.47
N ALA A 178 -8.50 -2.37 -23.28
CA ALA A 178 -7.22 -1.66 -23.24
C ALA A 178 -6.91 -0.98 -24.57
N SER A 179 -7.13 -1.67 -25.70
CA SER A 179 -6.81 -1.16 -27.04
C SER A 179 -7.71 0.00 -27.44
N GLU A 180 -8.98 -0.04 -27.03
CA GLU A 180 -9.95 1.04 -27.26
C GLU A 180 -9.59 2.29 -26.44
N LEU A 181 -9.17 2.12 -25.19
CA LEU A 181 -8.89 3.23 -24.28
C LEU A 181 -7.50 3.84 -24.46
N LEU A 182 -6.47 2.99 -24.51
CA LEU A 182 -5.06 3.40 -24.54
C LEU A 182 -4.50 3.46 -25.96
N GLY A 183 -5.16 2.81 -26.92
CA GLY A 183 -4.69 2.65 -28.29
C GLY A 183 -3.88 1.37 -28.51
N ALA A 184 -4.09 0.72 -29.66
CA ALA A 184 -3.45 -0.55 -30.00
C ALA A 184 -1.90 -0.52 -29.98
N ARG A 185 -1.29 0.64 -30.24
CA ARG A 185 0.17 0.81 -30.17
C ARG A 185 0.70 0.79 -28.73
N GLU A 186 0.00 1.43 -27.80
CA GLU A 186 0.34 1.43 -26.38
C GLU A 186 0.27 0.00 -25.83
N VAL A 187 -0.76 -0.73 -26.26
CA VAL A 187 -1.06 -2.08 -25.83
C VAL A 187 -0.09 -3.13 -26.39
N SER A 188 0.35 -2.98 -27.64
CA SER A 188 1.32 -3.88 -28.28
C SER A 188 2.78 -3.66 -27.87
N ALA A 189 3.09 -2.61 -27.11
CA ALA A 189 4.41 -2.43 -26.51
C ALA A 189 4.65 -3.58 -25.52
N ALA A 190 5.68 -4.40 -25.75
CA ALA A 190 5.96 -5.65 -25.05
C ALA A 190 6.11 -5.55 -23.51
N ALA A 191 6.08 -4.34 -22.93
CA ALA A 191 6.14 -4.08 -21.50
C ALA A 191 4.77 -3.88 -20.83
N LEU A 192 3.69 -3.57 -21.58
CA LEU A 192 2.40 -3.29 -20.96
C LEU A 192 1.71 -4.58 -20.52
N PHE A 193 1.51 -5.52 -21.44
CA PHE A 193 0.72 -6.71 -21.17
C PHE A 193 1.20 -7.58 -20.00
N PRO A 194 2.50 -7.90 -19.83
CA PRO A 194 2.96 -8.65 -18.65
C PRO A 194 2.67 -7.96 -17.31
N ARG A 195 2.39 -6.66 -17.34
CA ARG A 195 2.11 -5.82 -16.16
C ARG A 195 0.63 -5.50 -15.96
N VAL A 196 -0.24 -5.70 -16.96
CA VAL A 196 -1.70 -5.51 -16.80
C VAL A 196 -2.42 -6.83 -16.51
N PHE A 197 -1.88 -7.95 -17.00
CA PHE A 197 -2.46 -9.26 -16.77
C PHE A 197 -2.05 -9.81 -15.42
N SER A 198 -3.04 -10.25 -14.68
CA SER A 198 -2.82 -10.99 -13.47
C SER A 198 -2.40 -12.42 -13.78
N GLN A 199 -1.55 -12.98 -12.92
CA GLN A 199 -1.05 -14.35 -13.11
C GLN A 199 -1.47 -15.23 -11.96
N LYS A 200 -2.02 -16.41 -12.29
CA LYS A 200 -2.27 -17.44 -11.28
C LYS A 200 -0.96 -17.90 -10.67
N LEU A 201 -0.88 -17.85 -9.34
CA LEU A 201 0.33 -18.24 -8.62
C LEU A 201 0.37 -19.76 -8.39
N ARG A 202 1.56 -20.36 -8.53
CA ARG A 202 1.84 -21.76 -8.21
C ARG A 202 3.04 -21.83 -7.26
N CYS A 203 2.98 -22.67 -6.22
CA CYS A 203 4.12 -22.95 -5.35
C CYS A 203 4.84 -24.21 -5.87
N LYS A 204 5.65 -24.07 -6.94
CA LYS A 204 6.69 -25.01 -7.40
C LYS A 204 7.71 -24.21 -8.24
N PRO A 205 9.00 -24.60 -8.28
CA PRO A 205 10.10 -23.64 -8.32
C PRO A 205 10.06 -22.79 -9.58
N ALA A 206 10.10 -21.48 -9.39
CA ALA A 206 10.32 -20.53 -10.45
C ALA A 206 11.63 -20.90 -11.18
N GLN A 207 11.54 -21.05 -12.49
CA GLN A 207 12.71 -21.25 -13.34
C GLN A 207 13.66 -20.06 -13.20
N THR A 208 14.95 -20.34 -13.40
CA THR A 208 16.03 -19.35 -13.43
C THR A 208 15.72 -18.23 -14.41
N GLU A 209 15.17 -17.12 -13.92
CA GLU A 209 15.13 -15.87 -14.65
C GLU A 209 16.54 -15.27 -14.71
N THR A 210 16.90 -14.75 -15.87
CA THR A 210 18.21 -14.16 -16.17
C THR A 210 18.59 -13.13 -15.11
N GLU A 211 19.81 -13.26 -14.56
CA GLU A 211 20.33 -12.38 -13.52
C GLU A 211 20.24 -10.92 -13.95
N THR A 212 19.44 -10.14 -13.24
CA THR A 212 19.47 -8.69 -13.33
C THR A 212 20.17 -8.18 -12.09
N ASP A 213 21.28 -7.49 -12.28
CA ASP A 213 21.99 -6.84 -11.19
C ASP A 213 21.11 -5.71 -10.62
N LEU A 214 20.74 -5.83 -9.35
CA LEU A 214 19.93 -4.86 -8.60
C LEU A 214 20.74 -4.21 -7.47
N SER A 215 22.07 -4.39 -7.44
CA SER A 215 22.94 -3.88 -6.37
C SER A 215 22.86 -2.35 -6.21
N ASP A 216 22.59 -1.64 -7.30
CA ASP A 216 22.45 -0.19 -7.33
C ASP A 216 21.16 0.34 -6.66
N LEU A 217 20.16 -0.52 -6.36
CA LEU A 217 18.92 -0.10 -5.69
C LEU A 217 19.07 0.06 -4.17
N GLY A 218 20.25 -0.20 -3.62
CA GLY A 218 20.59 0.08 -2.21
C GLY A 218 19.91 -0.83 -1.18
N PHE A 219 19.28 -1.92 -1.59
CA PHE A 219 18.71 -2.90 -0.67
C PHE A 219 19.79 -3.81 -0.09
N GLN A 220 19.73 -4.05 1.23
CA GLN A 220 20.69 -4.90 1.95
C GLN A 220 19.94 -5.89 2.85
N TRP A 221 20.37 -7.15 2.83
CA TRP A 221 19.81 -8.24 3.63
C TRP A 221 20.93 -9.21 4.07
N GLY A 222 20.64 -10.03 5.08
CA GLY A 222 21.53 -11.09 5.53
C GLY A 222 21.50 -12.33 4.61
N PRO A 223 22.37 -13.32 4.87
CA PRO A 223 22.51 -14.51 4.03
C PRO A 223 21.25 -15.40 4.04
N ASP A 224 21.16 -16.33 3.09
CA ASP A 224 20.05 -17.30 3.02
C ASP A 224 20.03 -18.19 4.28
N PRO A 225 18.85 -18.46 4.86
CA PRO A 225 18.71 -19.40 5.98
C PRO A 225 19.34 -20.74 5.60
N GLY A 226 20.34 -21.17 6.37
CA GLY A 226 21.04 -22.45 6.13
C GLY A 226 22.38 -22.35 5.37
N THR A 227 22.82 -21.17 4.92
CA THR A 227 24.13 -20.98 4.26
C THR A 227 25.29 -20.65 5.22
N VAL A 228 25.12 -20.85 6.53
CA VAL A 228 26.17 -20.60 7.50
C VAL A 228 27.16 -21.77 7.50
N GLU A 229 28.32 -21.59 6.89
CA GLU A 229 29.52 -22.35 7.26
C GLU A 229 29.75 -22.15 8.76
N THR A 230 29.76 -23.26 9.48
CA THR A 230 29.90 -23.34 10.92
C THR A 230 31.17 -22.64 11.40
N HIS A 231 31.05 -21.47 12.01
CA HIS A 231 31.96 -21.07 13.08
C HIS A 231 31.26 -20.19 14.12
N ALA A 232 31.52 -20.54 15.38
CA ALA A 232 31.13 -19.90 16.64
C ALA A 232 29.73 -20.21 17.20
N GLN A 233 29.71 -21.28 18.01
CA GLN A 233 28.71 -21.53 19.06
C GLN A 233 28.58 -20.32 20.01
N LYS A 234 27.33 -19.96 20.33
CA LYS A 234 26.96 -19.42 21.65
C LYS A 234 25.72 -20.16 22.18
N PRO A 235 25.62 -20.38 23.50
CA PRO A 235 24.80 -21.46 24.05
C PRO A 235 23.32 -21.08 24.13
N GLY A 236 22.47 -22.01 23.68
CA GLY A 236 21.02 -21.94 23.82
C GLY A 236 20.60 -21.98 25.29
N ARG A 237 19.83 -20.98 25.69
CA ARG A 237 18.91 -21.10 26.83
C ARG A 237 17.75 -21.98 26.35
N TRP A 238 17.13 -22.74 27.26
CA TRP A 238 16.03 -23.71 27.01
C TRP A 238 16.46 -25.15 26.68
N ALA A 239 17.17 -25.80 27.61
CA ALA A 239 17.18 -27.26 27.71
C ALA A 239 15.92 -27.71 28.47
N ARG A 240 14.94 -28.29 27.76
CA ARG A 240 13.77 -28.94 28.38
C ARG A 240 14.02 -30.45 28.50
N LYS A 241 13.94 -30.97 29.73
CA LYS A 241 14.16 -32.38 30.10
C LYS A 241 13.09 -33.29 29.46
N LYS A 242 13.54 -34.41 28.88
CA LYS A 242 12.69 -35.52 28.42
C LYS A 242 12.26 -36.41 29.61
N GLY A 243 10.98 -36.75 29.69
CA GLY A 243 10.42 -37.85 30.49
C GLY A 243 9.94 -38.99 29.58
N PRO A 244 9.74 -40.22 30.09
CA PRO A 244 9.66 -41.43 29.28
C PRO A 244 8.28 -41.71 28.68
N VAL A 245 8.31 -42.56 27.65
CA VAL A 245 7.24 -43.00 26.74
C VAL A 245 6.52 -44.25 27.29
N SER A 246 5.20 -44.35 27.09
CA SER A 246 4.47 -45.63 27.17
C SER A 246 3.20 -45.67 26.28
N GLN A 247 3.29 -46.51 25.23
CA GLN A 247 2.38 -47.49 24.59
C GLN A 247 0.89 -47.24 24.21
N GLU A 248 0.67 -47.44 22.90
CA GLU A 248 -0.41 -48.10 22.10
C GLU A 248 -1.91 -47.81 22.24
N ALA A 249 -2.58 -47.60 21.08
CA ALA A 249 -4.03 -47.62 20.89
C ALA A 249 -4.42 -48.41 19.59
N PRO A 250 -5.58 -49.13 19.57
CA PRO A 250 -6.00 -50.03 18.48
C PRO A 250 -6.84 -49.34 17.36
N PRO A 251 -7.17 -50.04 16.24
CA PRO A 251 -7.31 -49.43 14.91
C PRO A 251 -8.73 -49.01 14.46
N ALA A 252 -8.76 -48.18 13.41
CA ALA A 252 -9.93 -47.55 12.77
C ALA A 252 -10.63 -48.42 11.70
N PRO A 253 -11.82 -47.99 11.23
CA PRO A 253 -12.07 -47.93 9.77
C PRO A 253 -13.01 -46.74 9.33
N PRO A 254 -13.28 -46.49 8.02
CA PRO A 254 -12.31 -46.11 6.98
C PRO A 254 -12.78 -44.97 6.00
N LEU A 255 -11.78 -44.37 5.31
CA LEU A 255 -11.77 -43.75 3.94
C LEU A 255 -12.54 -42.42 3.69
N SER A 256 -12.02 -41.41 2.97
CA SER A 256 -10.79 -41.24 2.17
C SER A 256 -10.49 -39.75 1.93
N ALA A 257 -9.28 -39.28 2.22
CA ALA A 257 -8.71 -38.05 1.68
C ALA A 257 -7.38 -38.40 1.01
N SER A 258 -7.13 -37.87 -0.19
CA SER A 258 -5.86 -38.01 -0.88
C SER A 258 -4.73 -37.43 -0.03
N GLY A 259 -3.67 -38.21 0.16
CA GLY A 259 -2.55 -37.88 1.03
C GLY A 259 -1.81 -36.63 0.58
N ALA A 260 -1.87 -35.60 1.41
CA ALA A 260 -0.85 -34.58 1.53
C ALA A 260 -0.44 -34.54 3.01
N SER A 261 0.87 -34.56 3.27
CA SER A 261 1.41 -34.43 4.63
C SER A 261 0.95 -33.11 5.25
N PRO A 262 0.59 -33.06 6.55
CA PRO A 262 0.26 -31.80 7.20
C PRO A 262 1.44 -30.83 7.12
N SER A 263 1.15 -29.55 6.89
CA SER A 263 2.17 -28.50 6.91
C SER A 263 2.84 -28.46 8.29
N PRO A 264 4.17 -28.27 8.39
CA PRO A 264 4.88 -28.17 9.67
C PRO A 264 4.40 -26.99 10.53
N GLN A 265 3.88 -25.97 9.87
CA GLN A 265 3.23 -24.79 10.42
C GLN A 265 1.73 -25.07 10.58
N GLY A 266 1.16 -24.74 11.74
CA GLY A 266 -0.25 -25.01 12.08
C GLY A 266 -1.28 -24.30 11.18
N ILE A 267 -0.84 -23.36 10.34
CA ILE A 267 -1.64 -22.60 9.37
C ILE A 267 -1.61 -23.31 8.02
N ARG A 268 -2.79 -23.59 7.45
CA ARG A 268 -2.92 -24.17 6.11
C ARG A 268 -3.26 -23.12 5.06
N TYR A 269 -4.23 -22.26 5.34
CA TYR A 269 -4.77 -21.31 4.38
C TYR A 269 -4.29 -19.89 4.70
N PHE A 270 -3.75 -19.21 3.69
CA PHE A 270 -3.33 -17.83 3.82
C PHE A 270 -4.24 -16.93 2.98
N LEU A 271 -4.84 -15.93 3.62
CA LEU A 271 -5.63 -14.86 3.01
C LEU A 271 -4.71 -13.64 2.85
N VAL A 272 -4.05 -13.54 1.70
CA VAL A 272 -3.19 -12.39 1.37
C VAL A 272 -4.07 -11.25 0.92
N PHE A 273 -3.94 -10.08 1.53
CA PHE A 273 -4.71 -8.91 1.14
C PHE A 273 -3.94 -7.60 1.37
N ASP A 274 -4.27 -6.58 0.58
CA ASP A 274 -3.69 -5.24 0.60
C ASP A 274 -4.80 -4.26 0.17
N LEU A 275 -5.25 -3.41 1.07
CA LEU A 275 -6.39 -2.51 0.83
C LEU A 275 -5.93 -1.23 0.18
N GLU A 276 -6.73 -0.70 -0.74
CA GLU A 276 -6.52 0.64 -1.28
C GLU A 276 -7.45 1.66 -0.64
N GLY A 277 -6.96 2.90 -0.52
CA GLY A 277 -7.72 4.06 -0.03
C GLY A 277 -7.30 4.53 1.36
N LYS A 278 -6.75 5.74 1.46
CA LYS A 278 -6.16 6.25 2.71
C LYS A 278 -7.18 6.58 3.81
N HIS A 279 -8.34 7.13 3.42
CA HIS A 279 -9.34 7.67 4.35
C HIS A 279 -10.49 6.71 4.57
N GLU A 280 -10.99 6.17 3.46
CA GLU A 280 -11.92 5.06 3.41
C GLU A 280 -11.41 4.08 2.36
N ILE A 281 -11.73 2.80 2.58
CA ILE A 281 -11.39 1.73 1.66
C ILE A 281 -12.10 2.00 0.33
N ILE A 282 -11.36 1.92 -0.77
CA ILE A 282 -11.86 2.03 -2.15
C ILE A 282 -11.66 0.73 -2.94
N GLU A 283 -10.80 -0.17 -2.48
CA GLU A 283 -10.59 -1.49 -3.08
C GLU A 283 -10.31 -2.55 -2.01
N PHE A 284 -10.90 -3.73 -2.18
CA PHE A 284 -10.76 -4.89 -1.30
C PHE A 284 -10.38 -6.13 -2.12
N PRO A 285 -9.09 -6.32 -2.44
CA PRO A 285 -8.55 -7.51 -3.10
C PRO A 285 -8.07 -8.55 -2.09
N VAL A 286 -8.29 -9.84 -2.35
CA VAL A 286 -7.77 -10.96 -1.56
C VAL A 286 -7.38 -12.12 -2.46
N LEU A 287 -6.26 -12.76 -2.14
CA LEU A 287 -5.81 -14.00 -2.75
C LEU A 287 -5.68 -15.07 -1.67
N LEU A 288 -6.27 -16.24 -1.94
CA LEU A 288 -6.27 -17.38 -1.04
C LEU A 288 -5.28 -18.44 -1.52
N ILE A 289 -4.28 -18.72 -0.68
CA ILE A 289 -3.26 -19.76 -0.89
C ILE A 289 -3.55 -20.94 0.04
N ASP A 290 -3.51 -22.16 -0.50
CA ASP A 290 -3.45 -23.40 0.30
C ASP A 290 -1.99 -23.87 0.35
N ALA A 291 -1.39 -23.80 1.54
CA ALA A 291 0.00 -24.16 1.78
C ALA A 291 0.26 -25.67 1.60
N VAL A 292 -0.76 -26.50 1.83
CA VAL A 292 -0.67 -27.95 1.65
C VAL A 292 -0.74 -28.29 0.17
N ALA A 293 -1.63 -27.63 -0.59
CA ALA A 293 -1.71 -27.80 -2.03
C ALA A 293 -0.54 -27.11 -2.78
N GLY A 294 0.14 -26.17 -2.12
CA GLY A 294 1.18 -25.35 -2.75
C GLY A 294 0.64 -24.56 -3.94
N SER A 295 -0.54 -23.96 -3.81
CA SER A 295 -1.12 -23.18 -4.91
C SER A 295 -2.18 -22.18 -4.47
N GLU A 296 -2.42 -21.21 -5.36
CA GLU A 296 -3.58 -20.35 -5.29
C GLU A 296 -4.87 -21.14 -5.59
N ILE A 297 -5.86 -21.01 -4.69
CA ILE A 297 -7.16 -21.69 -4.79
C ILE A 297 -8.35 -20.73 -4.91
N GLY A 298 -8.13 -19.41 -4.79
CA GLY A 298 -9.19 -18.44 -5.00
C GLY A 298 -8.73 -16.99 -5.00
N ARG A 299 -9.54 -16.16 -5.66
CA ARG A 299 -9.44 -14.70 -5.64
C ARG A 299 -10.77 -14.06 -5.30
N PHE A 300 -10.71 -12.97 -4.58
CA PHE A 300 -11.82 -12.09 -4.29
C PHE A 300 -11.39 -10.65 -4.56
N GLN A 301 -12.24 -9.86 -5.19
CA GLN A 301 -11.97 -8.44 -5.39
C GLN A 301 -13.28 -7.69 -5.46
N ARG A 302 -13.36 -6.57 -4.72
CA ARG A 302 -14.40 -5.56 -4.90
C ARG A 302 -13.83 -4.17 -4.85
N PHE A 303 -14.36 -3.29 -5.71
CA PHE A 303 -14.30 -1.86 -5.46
C PHE A 303 -15.30 -1.51 -4.36
N VAL A 304 -14.88 -0.65 -3.44
CA VAL A 304 -15.65 -0.27 -2.26
C VAL A 304 -16.15 1.15 -2.47
N ARG A 305 -17.44 1.39 -2.21
CA ARG A 305 -18.06 2.71 -2.27
C ARG A 305 -17.90 3.41 -0.92
N PRO A 306 -17.11 4.51 -0.83
CA PRO A 306 -16.94 5.30 0.38
C PRO A 306 -18.26 5.95 0.81
N THR A 307 -18.42 6.12 2.12
CA THR A 307 -19.61 6.76 2.70
C THR A 307 -19.39 8.25 2.96
N LYS A 308 -18.20 8.63 3.44
CA LYS A 308 -17.86 9.99 3.90
C LYS A 308 -17.01 10.76 2.91
N LEU A 309 -16.10 10.10 2.21
CA LEU A 309 -15.16 10.71 1.29
C LEU A 309 -15.88 11.43 0.14
N PHE A 310 -17.03 10.92 -0.29
CA PHE A 310 -17.80 11.47 -1.39
C PHE A 310 -19.08 12.19 -0.95
N GLU A 311 -19.20 12.52 0.34
CA GLU A 311 -20.34 13.27 0.87
C GLU A 311 -20.44 14.63 0.15
N GLY A 312 -21.56 14.89 -0.53
CA GLY A 312 -21.77 16.11 -1.34
C GLY A 312 -21.12 16.10 -2.73
N CYS A 313 -20.44 15.02 -3.14
CA CYS A 313 -19.85 14.90 -4.46
C CYS A 313 -20.86 14.34 -5.50
N PRO A 314 -20.72 14.67 -6.79
CA PRO A 314 -21.51 14.05 -7.85
C PRO A 314 -21.00 12.64 -8.14
N VAL A 315 -21.42 11.68 -7.31
CA VAL A 315 -21.02 10.27 -7.42
C VAL A 315 -21.50 9.68 -8.74
N THR A 316 -20.57 9.11 -9.49
CA THR A 316 -20.81 8.38 -10.75
C THR A 316 -21.33 6.98 -10.44
N ASP A 317 -22.31 6.52 -11.23
CA ASP A 317 -22.76 5.14 -11.15
C ASP A 317 -21.64 4.21 -11.62
N THR A 318 -21.19 3.35 -10.72
CA THR A 318 -19.95 2.57 -10.83
C THR A 318 -20.16 1.18 -10.23
N PRO A 319 -19.28 0.20 -10.54
CA PRO A 319 -19.36 -1.15 -9.98
C PRO A 319 -19.03 -1.25 -8.49
N ALA A 320 -18.59 -0.16 -7.85
CA ALA A 320 -18.27 -0.15 -6.42
C ALA A 320 -19.52 -0.36 -5.56
N ILE A 321 -19.39 -1.18 -4.52
CA ILE A 321 -20.49 -1.50 -3.59
C ILE A 321 -20.17 -1.05 -2.16
N PRO A 322 -21.17 -0.80 -1.31
CA PRO A 322 -20.96 -0.43 0.08
C PRO A 322 -20.08 -1.44 0.83
N PHE A 323 -19.20 -0.95 1.71
CA PHE A 323 -18.29 -1.81 2.49
C PHE A 323 -18.97 -2.96 3.26
N PRO A 324 -20.15 -2.78 3.89
CA PRO A 324 -20.87 -3.89 4.54
C PRO A 324 -21.21 -5.03 3.57
N ASP A 325 -21.58 -4.71 2.32
CA ASP A 325 -21.91 -5.69 1.30
C ASP A 325 -20.64 -6.42 0.83
N VAL A 326 -19.51 -5.72 0.74
CA VAL A 326 -18.20 -6.35 0.46
C VAL A 326 -17.85 -7.38 1.54
N LEU A 327 -18.05 -7.06 2.82
CA LEU A 327 -17.81 -8.02 3.90
C LEU A 327 -18.75 -9.24 3.81
N ALA A 328 -20.01 -9.02 3.47
CA ALA A 328 -20.98 -10.11 3.30
C ALA A 328 -20.61 -11.03 2.13
N GLU A 329 -20.26 -10.47 0.98
CA GLU A 329 -19.80 -11.24 -0.18
C GLU A 329 -18.48 -11.95 0.08
N PHE A 330 -17.53 -11.30 0.76
CA PHE A 330 -16.27 -11.93 1.15
C PHE A 330 -16.51 -13.13 2.07
N ASN A 331 -17.45 -13.01 3.01
CA ASN A 331 -17.81 -14.09 3.92
C ASN A 331 -18.43 -15.30 3.18
N THR A 332 -19.31 -15.04 2.22
CA THR A 332 -19.90 -16.07 1.35
C THR A 332 -18.82 -16.76 0.53
N TRP A 333 -17.96 -15.97 -0.13
CA TRP A 333 -16.86 -16.49 -0.94
C TRP A 333 -15.90 -17.36 -0.11
N LEU A 334 -15.56 -16.95 1.11
CA LEU A 334 -14.69 -17.74 2.00
C LEU A 334 -15.34 -19.08 2.36
N SER A 335 -16.65 -19.07 2.61
CA SER A 335 -17.42 -20.27 2.92
C SER A 335 -17.46 -21.24 1.75
N GLU A 336 -17.59 -20.74 0.52
CA GLU A 336 -17.58 -21.55 -0.70
C GLU A 336 -16.21 -22.15 -0.98
N LYS A 337 -15.13 -21.40 -0.73
CA LYS A 337 -13.76 -21.84 -1.06
C LYS A 337 -13.21 -22.84 -0.06
N ILE A 338 -13.41 -22.63 1.23
CA ILE A 338 -12.77 -23.43 2.29
C ILE A 338 -13.71 -23.84 3.42
N GLY A 339 -15.01 -23.59 3.32
CA GLY A 339 -15.97 -23.97 4.37
C GLY A 339 -15.73 -23.22 5.68
N ARG A 340 -15.22 -21.99 5.61
CA ARG A 340 -14.98 -21.10 6.76
C ARG A 340 -15.65 -19.76 6.52
N ARG A 341 -16.08 -19.12 7.60
CA ARG A 341 -16.58 -17.74 7.60
C ARG A 341 -15.74 -16.89 8.54
N LEU A 342 -15.80 -15.57 8.41
CA LEU A 342 -15.10 -14.62 9.26
C LEU A 342 -15.36 -14.86 10.75
N GLN A 343 -16.59 -15.22 11.13
CA GLN A 343 -16.90 -15.55 12.53
C GLN A 343 -16.18 -16.81 13.04
N ASP A 344 -15.83 -17.74 12.15
CA ASP A 344 -15.14 -18.97 12.49
C ASP A 344 -13.64 -18.71 12.70
N LEU A 345 -13.09 -17.65 12.11
CA LEU A 345 -11.67 -17.28 12.20
C LEU A 345 -11.29 -16.55 13.50
N ALA A 346 -12.25 -16.33 14.40
CA ALA A 346 -12.07 -15.60 15.64
C ALA A 346 -12.10 -16.54 16.86
N GLY A 347 -10.93 -16.96 17.36
CA GLY A 347 -10.83 -17.74 18.59
C GLY A 347 -9.56 -18.60 18.70
N ARG A 348 -9.27 -19.10 19.92
CA ARG A 348 -8.21 -20.10 20.12
C ARG A 348 -8.63 -21.44 19.50
N GLY A 349 -7.73 -22.07 18.74
CA GLY A 349 -7.94 -23.42 18.20
C GLY A 349 -8.49 -23.52 16.77
N MET A 350 -8.69 -22.39 16.07
CA MET A 350 -8.96 -22.35 14.61
C MET A 350 -7.81 -21.63 13.88
N GLU A 351 -6.60 -22.13 14.10
CA GLU A 351 -5.33 -21.56 13.61
C GLU A 351 -4.99 -22.02 12.18
N ASP A 352 -5.92 -22.70 11.49
CA ASP A 352 -5.67 -23.23 10.14
C ASP A 352 -5.79 -22.16 9.04
N VAL A 353 -6.27 -20.95 9.35
CA VAL A 353 -6.38 -19.82 8.42
C VAL A 353 -5.73 -18.56 9.03
N ALA A 354 -4.93 -17.85 8.24
CA ALA A 354 -4.35 -16.56 8.65
C ALA A 354 -4.45 -15.50 7.56
N PHE A 355 -4.74 -14.26 7.96
CA PHE A 355 -4.53 -13.09 7.11
C PHE A 355 -3.05 -12.77 6.98
N VAL A 356 -2.62 -12.34 5.79
CA VAL A 356 -1.24 -11.92 5.50
C VAL A 356 -1.28 -10.54 4.85
N THR A 357 -0.52 -9.59 5.41
CA THR A 357 -0.50 -8.18 4.97
C THR A 357 0.93 -7.64 4.92
N CYS A 358 1.17 -6.60 4.10
CA CYS A 358 2.46 -5.92 3.98
C CYS A 358 2.68 -4.82 5.04
N GLY A 359 2.33 -5.11 6.28
CA GLY A 359 2.32 -4.13 7.36
C GLY A 359 1.12 -4.31 8.27
N ASP A 360 0.96 -3.40 9.23
CA ASP A 360 -0.15 -3.45 10.19
C ASP A 360 -1.34 -2.59 9.78
N TRP A 361 -1.24 -1.89 8.66
CA TRP A 361 -2.18 -0.82 8.30
C TRP A 361 -3.54 -1.38 7.88
N ASP A 362 -3.58 -2.40 7.02
CA ASP A 362 -4.82 -2.93 6.43
C ASP A 362 -5.81 -3.46 7.47
N CYS A 363 -5.37 -4.33 8.37
CA CYS A 363 -6.22 -4.85 9.45
C CYS A 363 -6.71 -3.75 10.40
N LYS A 364 -5.89 -2.72 10.66
CA LYS A 364 -6.32 -1.54 11.43
C LYS A 364 -7.34 -0.72 10.64
N HIS A 365 -7.16 -0.61 9.32
CA HIS A 365 -8.02 0.15 8.44
C HIS A 365 -9.40 -0.49 8.29
N ILE A 366 -9.51 -1.83 8.30
CA ILE A 366 -10.79 -2.54 8.45
C ILE A 366 -11.54 -2.07 9.70
N LYS A 367 -10.88 -2.00 10.87
CA LYS A 367 -11.51 -1.52 12.11
C LYS A 367 -12.01 -0.08 11.98
N THR A 368 -11.22 0.79 11.35
CA THR A 368 -11.62 2.18 11.06
C THR A 368 -12.84 2.22 10.13
N GLN A 369 -12.82 1.48 9.02
CA GLN A 369 -13.93 1.45 8.06
C GLN A 369 -15.21 0.89 8.68
N CYS A 370 -15.12 -0.14 9.52
CA CYS A 370 -16.26 -0.65 10.29
C CYS A 370 -16.88 0.46 11.16
N GLY A 371 -16.04 1.27 11.81
CA GLY A 371 -16.48 2.44 12.60
C GLY A 371 -17.19 3.50 11.76
N ILE A 372 -16.67 3.80 10.56
CA ILE A 372 -17.27 4.76 9.62
C ILE A 372 -18.64 4.27 9.14
N CYS A 373 -18.75 3.00 8.77
CA CYS A 373 -19.98 2.40 8.26
C CYS A 373 -20.97 1.98 9.36
N GLY A 374 -20.60 2.08 10.64
CA GLY A 374 -21.45 1.67 11.76
C GLY A 374 -21.74 0.16 11.82
N VAL A 375 -20.82 -0.68 11.32
CA VAL A 375 -20.97 -2.15 11.33
C VAL A 375 -20.05 -2.82 12.36
N PRO A 376 -20.44 -3.99 12.91
CA PRO A 376 -19.57 -4.72 13.84
C PRO A 376 -18.24 -5.09 13.21
N PHE A 377 -17.15 -4.89 13.95
CA PHE A 377 -15.81 -5.29 13.53
C PHE A 377 -15.65 -6.82 13.58
N PRO A 378 -15.35 -7.50 12.44
CA PRO A 378 -15.10 -8.93 12.45
C PRO A 378 -13.76 -9.24 13.13
N ARG A 379 -13.80 -9.96 14.25
CA ARG A 379 -12.62 -10.28 15.07
C ARG A 379 -11.55 -11.10 14.32
N ALA A 380 -11.90 -11.71 13.19
CA ALA A 380 -10.96 -12.34 12.27
C ALA A 380 -9.79 -11.41 11.87
N PHE A 381 -10.07 -10.12 11.66
CA PHE A 381 -9.05 -9.13 11.31
C PHE A 381 -8.28 -8.58 12.52
N ALA A 382 -8.53 -9.11 13.73
CA ALA A 382 -7.82 -8.68 14.94
C ALA A 382 -6.41 -9.29 15.06
N GLN A 383 -6.07 -10.24 14.19
CA GLN A 383 -4.80 -10.96 14.17
C GLN A 383 -4.38 -11.23 12.73
N TRP A 384 -3.09 -11.09 12.43
CA TRP A 384 -2.54 -11.28 11.09
C TRP A 384 -1.04 -11.58 11.12
N ILE A 385 -0.53 -12.05 9.98
CA ILE A 385 0.90 -12.14 9.69
C ILE A 385 1.31 -10.86 8.96
N ASN A 386 2.14 -10.05 9.61
CA ASN A 386 2.88 -8.98 8.96
C ASN A 386 4.12 -9.57 8.30
N ILE A 387 4.02 -9.84 6.99
CA ILE A 387 5.03 -10.58 6.24
C ILE A 387 6.41 -9.90 6.27
N LYS A 388 6.46 -8.57 6.44
CA LYS A 388 7.73 -7.82 6.52
C LYS A 388 8.55 -8.20 7.75
N ARG A 389 7.87 -8.48 8.87
CA ARG A 389 8.52 -8.93 10.11
C ARG A 389 9.09 -10.32 9.90
N THR A 390 8.31 -11.23 9.33
CA THR A 390 8.74 -12.59 8.98
C THR A 390 9.95 -12.57 8.03
N TYR A 391 9.97 -11.71 7.01
CA TYR A 391 11.14 -11.51 6.14
C TYR A 391 12.36 -10.99 6.90
N SER A 392 12.18 -9.99 7.77
CA SER A 392 13.27 -9.42 8.56
C SER A 392 13.87 -10.44 9.54
N GLU A 393 13.03 -11.30 10.12
CA GLU A 393 13.45 -12.39 11.00
C GLU A 393 14.17 -13.51 10.24
N ALA A 394 13.65 -13.91 9.08
CA ALA A 394 14.23 -14.98 8.27
C ALA A 394 15.55 -14.59 7.62
N TYR A 395 15.64 -13.38 7.07
CA TYR A 395 16.75 -12.98 6.21
C TYR A 395 17.65 -11.90 6.80
N GLY A 396 17.30 -11.28 7.92
CA GLY A 396 18.03 -10.14 8.46
C GLY A 396 17.94 -8.88 7.57
N GLY A 397 18.07 -7.71 8.20
CA GLY A 397 17.90 -6.41 7.54
C GLY A 397 16.49 -5.85 7.71
N GLU A 398 16.24 -4.68 7.12
CA GLU A 398 14.99 -3.93 7.30
C GLU A 398 14.10 -4.03 6.04
N PHE A 399 13.03 -4.82 6.12
CA PHE A 399 12.03 -4.90 5.05
C PHE A 399 10.92 -3.86 5.28
N ARG A 400 11.03 -2.71 4.60
CA ARG A 400 10.14 -1.55 4.81
C ARG A 400 8.80 -1.66 4.09
N GLY A 401 8.73 -2.45 3.02
CA GLY A 401 7.52 -2.60 2.20
C GLY A 401 7.63 -3.74 1.17
N MET A 402 6.64 -3.84 0.30
CA MET A 402 6.59 -4.88 -0.73
C MET A 402 7.82 -4.84 -1.64
N LYS A 403 8.22 -3.65 -2.11
CA LYS A 403 9.39 -3.48 -2.98
C LYS A 403 10.68 -4.05 -2.38
N SER A 404 10.93 -3.88 -1.08
CA SER A 404 12.12 -4.48 -0.44
C SER A 404 12.10 -6.01 -0.44
N MET A 405 10.92 -6.63 -0.35
CA MET A 405 10.81 -8.08 -0.47
C MET A 405 10.94 -8.52 -1.93
N LEU A 406 10.31 -7.82 -2.87
CA LEU A 406 10.47 -8.12 -4.31
C LEU A 406 11.90 -7.96 -4.80
N ALA A 407 12.66 -7.02 -4.25
CA ALA A 407 14.09 -6.85 -4.55
C ALA A 407 14.88 -8.12 -4.21
N ARG A 408 14.59 -8.75 -3.07
CA ARG A 408 15.19 -10.03 -2.64
C ARG A 408 14.93 -11.14 -3.64
N LEU A 409 13.72 -11.18 -4.19
CA LEU A 409 13.29 -12.16 -5.19
C LEU A 409 13.78 -11.80 -6.61
N ARG A 410 14.49 -10.69 -6.79
CA ARG A 410 14.90 -10.14 -8.10
C ARG A 410 13.70 -9.84 -9.03
N LEU A 411 12.54 -9.54 -8.43
CA LEU A 411 11.28 -9.23 -9.13
C LEU A 411 11.04 -7.72 -9.32
N LEU A 412 12.10 -6.92 -9.24
CA LEU A 412 12.08 -5.52 -9.63
C LEU A 412 12.74 -5.33 -11.00
N ASP A 413 12.28 -4.31 -11.73
CA ASP A 413 13.00 -3.77 -12.88
C ASP A 413 14.13 -2.83 -12.43
N ARG A 414 14.86 -2.26 -13.40
CA ARG A 414 15.98 -1.35 -13.15
C ARG A 414 15.57 -0.04 -12.48
N ASP A 415 14.30 0.35 -12.61
CA ASP A 415 13.74 1.56 -12.01
C ASP A 415 13.17 1.29 -10.61
N GLY A 416 13.29 0.05 -10.11
CA GLY A 416 12.80 -0.37 -8.80
C GLY A 416 11.28 -0.57 -8.77
N ASN A 417 10.63 -0.85 -9.90
CA ASN A 417 9.21 -1.17 -9.98
C ASN A 417 8.98 -2.69 -10.05
N PRO A 418 7.84 -3.19 -9.56
CA PRO A 418 7.48 -4.60 -9.72
C PRO A 418 7.48 -5.02 -11.19
N ARG A 419 8.10 -6.15 -11.51
CA ARG A 419 8.09 -6.74 -12.86
C ARG A 419 6.70 -7.22 -13.28
N HIS A 420 5.90 -7.64 -12.30
CA HIS A 420 4.54 -8.11 -12.51
C HIS A 420 3.59 -7.13 -11.87
N GLY A 421 2.61 -6.68 -12.64
CA GLY A 421 1.64 -5.72 -12.14
C GLY A 421 2.12 -4.26 -12.09
N PHE A 422 1.28 -3.46 -11.44
CA PHE A 422 1.50 -2.05 -11.14
C PHE A 422 1.43 -1.88 -9.63
N HIS A 423 2.30 -1.05 -9.08
CA HIS A 423 2.24 -0.72 -7.65
C HIS A 423 1.06 0.22 -7.39
N HIS A 424 0.36 0.02 -6.27
CA HIS A 424 -0.89 0.73 -5.89
C HIS A 424 -2.09 0.38 -6.76
N LEU A 425 -2.12 -0.85 -7.25
CA LEU A 425 -3.30 -1.45 -7.86
C LEU A 425 -3.58 -2.73 -7.08
N GLY A 426 -4.72 -2.78 -6.39
CA GLY A 426 -4.87 -3.66 -5.23
C GLY A 426 -4.55 -5.13 -5.50
N MET A 427 -5.12 -5.73 -6.54
CA MET A 427 -4.84 -7.14 -6.86
C MET A 427 -3.36 -7.40 -7.25
N HIS A 428 -2.70 -6.45 -7.91
CA HIS A 428 -1.30 -6.60 -8.29
C HIS A 428 -0.38 -6.57 -7.07
N ASP A 429 -0.65 -5.69 -6.10
CA ASP A 429 0.10 -5.67 -4.84
C ASP A 429 -0.16 -6.97 -4.05
N VAL A 430 -1.41 -7.45 -3.99
CA VAL A 430 -1.75 -8.74 -3.37
C VAL A 430 -1.02 -9.92 -4.02
N GLU A 431 -0.96 -10.00 -5.35
CA GLU A 431 -0.19 -11.05 -6.03
C GLU A 431 1.30 -11.00 -5.69
N ASN A 432 1.88 -9.80 -5.64
CA ASN A 432 3.29 -9.62 -5.36
C ASN A 432 3.63 -9.94 -3.89
N ILE A 433 2.74 -9.61 -2.95
CA ILE A 433 2.84 -10.07 -1.56
C ILE A 433 2.71 -11.59 -1.51
N ALA A 434 1.81 -12.18 -2.29
CA ALA A 434 1.65 -13.63 -2.37
C ALA A 434 2.89 -14.31 -2.97
N ARG A 435 3.57 -13.73 -3.97
CA ARG A 435 4.89 -14.22 -4.45
C ARG A 435 5.92 -14.24 -3.32
N CYS A 436 5.93 -13.21 -2.47
CA CYS A 436 6.80 -13.14 -1.30
C CYS A 436 6.42 -14.21 -0.25
N LEU A 437 5.12 -14.47 -0.05
CA LEU A 437 4.65 -15.53 0.85
C LEU A 437 5.09 -16.91 0.35
N ILE A 438 4.89 -17.20 -0.94
CA ILE A 438 5.29 -18.47 -1.56
C ILE A 438 6.80 -18.69 -1.40
N HIS A 439 7.62 -17.65 -1.60
CA HIS A 439 9.06 -17.75 -1.36
C HIS A 439 9.41 -18.13 0.09
N LEU A 440 8.69 -17.62 1.10
CA LEU A 440 8.88 -18.04 2.50
C LEU A 440 8.50 -19.51 2.70
N LEU A 441 7.38 -19.94 2.12
CA LEU A 441 6.90 -21.31 2.19
C LEU A 441 7.90 -22.29 1.55
N ASP A 442 8.40 -21.96 0.36
CA ASP A 442 9.39 -22.75 -0.38
C ASP A 442 10.76 -22.78 0.32
N SER A 443 11.02 -21.83 1.22
CA SER A 443 12.24 -21.74 2.04
C SER A 443 12.08 -22.38 3.43
N ASP A 444 11.00 -23.14 3.65
CA ASP A 444 10.66 -23.79 4.93
C ASP A 444 10.62 -22.81 6.12
N VAL A 445 10.34 -21.53 5.87
CA VAL A 445 10.18 -20.52 6.93
C VAL A 445 8.82 -20.71 7.59
N VAL A 446 8.81 -20.94 8.91
CA VAL A 446 7.58 -21.04 9.69
C VAL A 446 6.91 -19.67 9.76
N LEU A 447 5.67 -19.60 9.27
CA LEU A 447 4.84 -18.40 9.37
C LEU A 447 3.99 -18.43 10.64
N GLU A 448 4.12 -17.40 11.47
CA GLU A 448 3.36 -17.22 12.72
C GLU A 448 2.65 -15.86 12.75
N ILE A 449 1.51 -15.82 13.43
CA ILE A 449 0.79 -14.56 13.69
C ILE A 449 1.69 -13.64 14.52
N ASN A 450 1.98 -12.45 13.99
CA ASN A 450 2.86 -11.47 14.62
C ASN A 450 2.31 -10.04 14.59
N GLY A 451 1.05 -9.87 14.17
CA GLY A 451 0.29 -8.61 14.19
C GLY A 451 -1.04 -8.76 14.93
N TRP A 452 -1.39 -7.76 15.74
CA TRP A 452 -2.55 -7.82 16.62
C TRP A 452 -3.21 -6.45 16.81
N LEU A 453 -4.54 -6.43 16.92
CA LEU A 453 -5.30 -5.30 17.45
C LEU A 453 -5.54 -5.49 18.95
N PRO A 454 -5.44 -4.43 19.77
CA PRO A 454 -5.81 -4.50 21.18
C PRO A 454 -7.26 -4.98 21.35
N GLY A 455 -7.46 -5.87 22.32
CA GLY A 455 -8.73 -6.53 22.64
C GLY A 455 -9.88 -5.58 22.93
#